data_AF-A0A853ASS4-F1
#
_entry.id   AF-A0A853ASS4-F1
#
_cell.length_a   1.000
_cell.length_b   1.000
_cell.length_c   1.000
_cell.angle_alpha   90.00
_cell.angle_beta   90.00
_cell.angle_gamma   90.00
#
_symmetry.space_group_name_H-M   'P 1'
#
loop_
_entity.id
_entity.type
_entity.pdbx_description
1 polymer ?
#
loop_
_entity_poly.entity_id
_entity_poly.type
_entity_poly.pdbx_seq_one_letter_code
_entity_poly.pdbx_strand_id
1 'polypeptide(L)'
;MTPSALLHAAESVRWVERPANAVARAIRRRISGTRLDRVLGGSWLGHPTHPLLVTVPIGALVCAPVLELGVGQPRAARCLTTIGLLAVPPAVAAGLADFAHLDDVQRRVGALHAAANVLSAAFFAASLRYPPGARATLVCSALGTLTIAVGGALGGHLSYAQGAGVYRWQRPEERDDWT
;
A
#
# COMPACT_ATOMS: atom_id res chain seq x y z
N MET A 1 5.73 -24.59 3.76
CA MET A 1 5.42 -23.73 2.59
C MET A 1 6.47 -22.64 2.50
N THR A 2 6.97 -22.32 1.31
CA THR A 2 7.94 -21.22 1.11
C THR A 2 7.22 -19.87 1.05
N PRO A 3 7.89 -18.74 1.36
CA PRO A 3 7.30 -17.40 1.24
C PRO A 3 6.77 -17.09 -0.16
N SER A 4 7.49 -17.51 -1.21
CA SER A 4 7.04 -17.38 -2.61
C SER A 4 5.73 -18.15 -2.87
N ALA A 5 5.57 -19.35 -2.32
CA ALA A 5 4.33 -20.11 -2.46
C ALA A 5 3.12 -19.41 -1.82
N LEU A 6 3.31 -18.67 -0.71
CA LEU A 6 2.25 -17.88 -0.08
C LEU A 6 1.84 -16.68 -0.92
N LEU A 7 2.80 -15.99 -1.54
CA LEU A 7 2.52 -14.85 -2.42
C LEU A 7 1.79 -15.30 -3.70
N HIS A 8 2.19 -16.42 -4.30
CA HIS A 8 1.44 -17.00 -5.41
C HIS A 8 0.05 -17.50 -4.99
N ALA A 9 -0.10 -18.04 -3.77
CA ALA A 9 -1.41 -18.41 -3.26
C ALA A 9 -2.36 -17.20 -3.15
N ALA A 10 -1.84 -16.01 -2.88
CA ALA A 10 -2.62 -14.76 -2.83
C ALA A 10 -3.29 -14.44 -4.19
N GLU A 11 -2.68 -14.84 -5.31
CA GLU A 11 -3.24 -14.66 -6.66
C GLU A 11 -4.49 -15.52 -6.92
N SER A 12 -4.64 -16.61 -6.16
CA SER A 12 -5.72 -17.61 -6.31
C SER A 12 -6.96 -17.31 -5.47
N VAL A 13 -6.96 -16.21 -4.70
CA VAL A 13 -8.04 -15.86 -3.77
C VAL A 13 -9.24 -15.28 -4.54
N ARG A 14 -10.13 -16.14 -5.03
CA ARG A 14 -11.25 -15.73 -5.91
C ARG A 14 -12.39 -15.02 -5.18
N TRP A 15 -12.55 -15.23 -3.87
CA TRP A 15 -13.67 -14.63 -3.14
C TRP A 15 -13.59 -13.09 -3.06
N VAL A 16 -12.38 -12.51 -3.16
CA VAL A 16 -12.20 -11.05 -3.21
C VAL A 16 -12.41 -10.46 -4.60
N GLU A 17 -12.51 -11.27 -5.65
CA GLU A 17 -12.52 -10.80 -7.04
C GLU A 17 -13.76 -9.96 -7.36
N ARG A 18 -14.95 -10.46 -7.02
CA ARG A 18 -16.21 -9.73 -7.26
C ARG A 18 -16.24 -8.35 -6.60
N PRO A 19 -15.96 -8.23 -5.28
CA PRO A 19 -15.94 -6.92 -4.64
C PRO A 19 -14.80 -6.03 -5.17
N ALA A 20 -13.60 -6.58 -5.38
CA ALA A 20 -12.47 -5.85 -5.97
C ALA A 20 -12.83 -5.25 -7.33
N ASN A 21 -13.44 -6.04 -8.21
CA ASN A 21 -13.85 -5.62 -9.54
C ASN A 21 -14.97 -4.57 -9.51
N ALA A 22 -15.91 -4.68 -8.55
CA ALA A 22 -16.95 -3.67 -8.36
C ALA A 22 -16.33 -2.32 -7.94
N VAL A 23 -15.42 -2.34 -6.97
CA VAL A 23 -14.71 -1.15 -6.48
C VAL A 23 -13.88 -0.51 -7.60
N ALA A 24 -13.07 -1.30 -8.31
CA ALA A 24 -12.25 -0.83 -9.41
C ALA A 24 -13.09 -0.16 -10.51
N ARG A 25 -14.21 -0.79 -10.92
CA ARG A 25 -15.13 -0.19 -11.90
C ARG A 25 -15.75 1.11 -11.41
N ALA A 26 -16.15 1.19 -10.14
CA ALA A 26 -16.73 2.39 -9.57
C ALA A 26 -15.73 3.56 -9.54
N ILE A 27 -14.49 3.30 -9.12
CA ILE A 27 -13.41 4.29 -9.13
C ILE A 27 -13.11 4.73 -10.57
N ARG A 28 -12.88 3.76 -11.46
CA ARG A 28 -12.57 4.02 -12.87
C ARG A 28 -13.63 4.90 -13.53
N ARG A 29 -14.92 4.61 -13.32
CA ARG A 29 -16.03 5.43 -13.86
C ARG A 29 -16.00 6.89 -13.38
N ARG A 30 -15.47 7.15 -12.19
CA ARG A 30 -15.41 8.50 -11.61
C ARG A 30 -14.19 9.30 -12.05
N ILE A 31 -13.04 8.64 -12.23
CA ILE A 31 -11.77 9.34 -12.42
C ILE A 31 -11.22 9.26 -13.84
N SER A 32 -11.59 8.26 -14.65
CA SER A 32 -10.96 8.03 -15.97
C SER A 32 -10.98 9.27 -16.86
N GLY A 33 -9.83 9.64 -17.41
CA GLY A 33 -9.68 10.78 -18.32
C GLY A 33 -9.67 12.16 -17.64
N THR A 34 -9.90 12.22 -16.33
CA THR A 34 -9.85 13.48 -15.56
C THR A 34 -8.41 13.91 -15.25
N ARG A 35 -8.23 15.17 -14.83
CA ARG A 35 -6.95 15.64 -14.28
C ARG A 35 -6.53 14.85 -13.03
N LEU A 36 -7.51 14.40 -12.23
CA LEU A 36 -7.26 13.67 -11.00
C LEU A 36 -6.60 12.31 -11.28
N ASP A 37 -7.11 11.57 -12.28
CA ASP A 37 -6.51 10.30 -12.73
C ASP A 37 -5.10 10.49 -13.27
N ARG A 38 -4.85 11.59 -14.00
CA ARG A 38 -3.49 11.93 -14.46
C ARG A 38 -2.51 12.20 -13.32
N VAL A 39 -2.94 12.94 -12.28
CA VAL A 39 -2.10 13.31 -11.14
C VAL A 39 -1.88 12.12 -10.20
N LEU A 40 -2.95 11.44 -9.81
CA LEU A 40 -2.90 10.29 -8.90
C LEU A 40 -2.27 9.07 -9.56
N GLY A 41 -2.55 8.84 -10.84
CA GLY A 41 -1.91 7.79 -11.61
C GLY A 41 -0.44 8.10 -11.93
N GLY A 42 0.00 9.35 -11.90
CA GLY A 42 1.42 9.70 -12.07
C GLY A 42 1.88 9.91 -13.51
N SER A 43 0.94 10.15 -14.44
CA SER A 43 1.26 10.47 -15.85
C SER A 43 2.17 11.68 -16.04
N TRP A 44 2.10 12.65 -15.12
CA TRP A 44 2.97 13.84 -15.11
C TRP A 44 4.38 13.54 -14.59
N LEU A 45 4.53 12.47 -13.81
CA LEU A 45 5.77 12.02 -13.19
C LEU A 45 6.49 10.99 -14.05
N GLY A 46 5.77 10.37 -15.01
CA GLY A 46 6.27 9.29 -15.87
C GLY A 46 6.22 7.90 -15.22
N HIS A 47 5.81 7.82 -13.95
CA HIS A 47 5.65 6.58 -13.20
C HIS A 47 4.54 6.72 -12.13
N PRO A 48 4.04 5.61 -11.54
CA PRO A 48 2.99 5.68 -10.52
C PRO A 48 3.32 6.62 -9.35
N THR A 49 2.34 7.40 -8.89
CA THR A 49 2.50 8.33 -7.76
C THR A 49 2.44 7.61 -6.40
N HIS A 50 1.73 6.49 -6.31
CA HIS A 50 1.55 5.76 -5.07
C HIS A 50 2.88 5.36 -4.37
N PRO A 51 3.89 4.79 -5.06
CA PRO A 51 5.20 4.48 -4.46
C PRO A 51 5.92 5.66 -3.83
N LEU A 52 5.74 6.87 -4.36
CA LEU A 52 6.31 8.09 -3.78
C LEU A 52 5.57 8.49 -2.50
N LEU A 53 4.25 8.40 -2.50
CA LEU A 53 3.42 8.84 -1.38
C LEU A 53 3.48 7.89 -0.19
N VAL A 54 3.79 6.61 -0.38
CA VAL A 54 3.93 5.64 0.72
C VAL A 54 5.22 5.80 1.53
N THR A 55 6.21 6.57 1.05
CA THR A 55 7.49 6.75 1.74
C THR A 55 7.31 7.34 3.14
N VAL A 56 6.48 8.38 3.28
CA VAL A 56 6.22 9.04 4.57
C VAL A 56 5.48 8.11 5.56
N PRO A 57 4.31 7.51 5.22
CA PRO A 57 3.62 6.64 6.15
C PRO A 57 4.44 5.41 6.53
N ILE A 58 5.15 4.77 5.59
CA ILE A 58 5.99 3.61 5.92
C ILE A 58 7.11 4.01 6.87
N GLY A 59 7.87 5.06 6.56
CA GLY A 59 8.98 5.51 7.40
C GLY A 59 8.53 5.89 8.80
N ALA A 60 7.48 6.70 8.91
CA ALA A 60 6.98 7.15 10.21
C ALA A 60 6.43 5.99 11.06
N LEU A 61 5.60 5.11 10.47
CA LEU A 61 4.96 4.02 11.21
C LEU A 61 5.93 2.89 11.59
N VAL A 62 6.98 2.63 10.79
CA VAL A 62 8.04 1.66 11.14
C VAL A 62 8.99 2.22 12.21
N CYS A 63 9.30 3.52 12.17
CA CYS A 63 10.17 4.14 13.18
C CYS A 63 9.47 4.35 14.53
N ALA A 64 8.15 4.52 14.57
CA ALA A 64 7.39 4.70 15.81
C ALA A 64 7.65 3.60 16.88
N PRO A 65 7.47 2.29 16.61
CA PRO A 65 7.77 1.23 17.58
C PRO A 65 9.25 1.15 17.94
N VAL A 66 10.16 1.52 17.05
CA VAL A 66 11.61 1.58 17.35
C VAL A 66 11.89 2.66 18.40
N LEU A 67 11.30 3.84 18.25
CA LEU A 67 11.41 4.90 19.26
C LEU A 67 10.77 4.50 20.58
N GLU A 68 9.64 3.80 20.54
CA GLU A 68 8.91 3.42 21.76
C GLU A 68 9.64 2.32 22.55
N LEU A 69 10.07 1.24 21.87
CA LEU A 69 10.65 0.05 22.51
C LEU A 69 12.18 0.08 22.58
N GLY A 70 12.84 0.59 21.54
CA GLY A 70 14.30 0.57 21.43
C GLY A 70 14.98 1.79 22.07
N VAL A 71 14.38 2.97 21.90
CA VAL A 71 14.98 4.25 22.36
C VAL A 71 14.32 4.78 23.64
N GLY A 72 13.14 4.27 24.02
CA GLY A 72 12.41 4.75 25.20
C GLY A 72 11.84 6.17 25.05
N GLN A 73 11.46 6.56 23.83
CA GLN A 73 10.87 7.85 23.50
C GLN A 73 9.39 7.73 23.06
N PRO A 74 8.48 7.35 23.96
CA PRO A 74 7.09 7.03 23.61
C PRO A 74 6.30 8.26 23.10
N ARG A 75 6.69 9.48 23.49
CA ARG A 75 6.08 10.71 22.95
C ARG A 75 6.49 10.97 21.49
N ALA A 76 7.75 10.73 21.16
CA ALA A 76 8.24 10.86 19.78
C ALA A 76 7.63 9.77 18.89
N ALA A 77 7.53 8.54 19.39
CA ALA A 77 6.81 7.44 18.74
C ALA A 77 5.36 7.84 18.41
N ARG A 78 4.62 8.38 19.38
CA ARG A 78 3.25 8.88 19.17
C ARG A 78 3.20 9.96 18.09
N CYS A 79 4.15 10.90 18.08
CA CYS A 79 4.24 11.94 17.06
C CYS A 79 4.42 11.34 15.65
N LEU A 80 5.34 10.38 15.48
CA LEU A 80 5.52 9.67 14.22
C LEU A 80 4.29 8.86 13.82
N THR A 81 3.62 8.18 14.76
CA THR A 81 2.36 7.48 14.48
C THR A 81 1.31 8.44 13.92
N THR A 82 1.15 9.63 14.52
CA THR A 82 0.23 10.64 14.02
C THR A 82 0.62 11.16 12.64
N ILE A 83 1.89 11.50 12.41
CA ILE A 83 2.39 11.94 11.09
C ILE A 83 2.14 10.87 10.03
N GLY A 84 2.47 9.62 10.33
CA GLY A 84 2.26 8.49 9.43
C GLY A 84 0.80 8.33 9.05
N LEU A 85 -0.11 8.34 10.02
CA LEU A 85 -1.56 8.25 9.77
C LEU A 85 -2.10 9.44 8.97
N LEU A 86 -1.61 10.65 9.20
CA LEU A 86 -1.99 11.83 8.42
C LEU A 86 -1.50 11.76 6.96
N ALA A 87 -0.43 11.01 6.70
CA ALA A 87 0.10 10.80 5.36
C ALA A 87 -0.56 9.62 4.61
N VAL A 88 -1.36 8.77 5.28
CA VAL A 88 -2.08 7.65 4.65
C VAL A 88 -3.08 8.09 3.57
N PRO A 89 -3.95 9.11 3.78
CA PRO A 89 -4.99 9.48 2.82
C PRO A 89 -4.49 9.75 1.39
N PRO A 90 -3.44 10.59 1.15
CA PRO A 90 -2.95 10.81 -0.20
C PRO A 90 -2.37 9.53 -0.84
N ALA A 91 -1.68 8.68 -0.06
CA ALA A 91 -1.16 7.41 -0.55
C ALA A 91 -2.30 6.45 -0.96
N VAL A 92 -3.38 6.39 -0.17
CA VAL A 92 -4.58 5.61 -0.49
C VAL A 92 -5.24 6.13 -1.76
N ALA A 93 -5.37 7.45 -1.92
CA ALA A 93 -5.98 8.03 -3.12
C ALA A 93 -5.22 7.63 -4.40
N ALA A 94 -3.89 7.73 -4.38
CA ALA A 94 -3.06 7.29 -5.50
C ALA A 94 -3.15 5.78 -5.73
N GLY A 95 -3.10 4.97 -4.66
CA GLY A 95 -3.21 3.52 -4.76
C GLY A 95 -4.56 3.05 -5.31
N LEU A 96 -5.66 3.73 -4.98
CA LEU A 96 -6.98 3.47 -5.54
C LEU A 96 -7.07 3.80 -7.03
N ALA A 97 -6.38 4.86 -7.48
CA ALA A 97 -6.28 5.17 -8.90
C ALA A 97 -5.51 4.07 -9.64
N ASP A 98 -4.38 3.62 -9.09
CA ASP A 98 -3.62 2.50 -9.66
C ASP A 98 -4.42 1.19 -9.68
N PHE A 99 -5.15 0.90 -8.60
CA PHE A 99 -5.99 -0.28 -8.45
C PHE A 99 -7.08 -0.38 -9.53
N ALA A 100 -7.62 0.75 -9.98
CA ALA A 100 -8.66 0.81 -11.01
C ALA A 100 -8.18 0.31 -12.40
N HIS A 101 -6.87 0.30 -12.61
CA HIS A 101 -6.21 -0.06 -13.88
C HIS A 101 -5.54 -1.45 -13.85
N LEU A 102 -5.59 -2.15 -12.71
CA LEU A 102 -5.03 -3.50 -12.58
C LEU A 102 -5.88 -4.54 -13.36
N ASP A 103 -5.26 -5.63 -13.81
CA ASP A 103 -6.00 -6.80 -14.28
C ASP A 103 -6.66 -7.56 -13.11
N ASP A 104 -7.39 -8.63 -13.40
CA ASP A 104 -8.17 -9.35 -12.38
C ASP A 104 -7.29 -10.14 -11.40
N VAL A 105 -6.13 -10.65 -11.83
CA VAL A 105 -5.19 -11.38 -10.96
C VAL A 105 -4.47 -10.40 -10.04
N GLN A 106 -3.97 -9.30 -10.61
CA GLN A 106 -3.39 -8.19 -9.88
C GLN A 106 -4.36 -7.58 -8.87
N ARG A 107 -5.66 -7.44 -9.21
CA ARG A 107 -6.69 -6.94 -8.28
C ARG A 107 -6.91 -7.82 -7.06
N ARG A 108 -6.74 -9.14 -7.16
CA ARG A 108 -6.84 -10.04 -5.99
C ARG A 108 -5.72 -9.75 -4.99
N VAL A 109 -4.48 -9.68 -5.47
CA VAL A 109 -3.32 -9.34 -4.64
C VAL A 109 -3.43 -7.91 -4.12
N GLY A 110 -3.83 -6.96 -4.97
CA GLY A 110 -4.06 -5.57 -4.60
C GLY A 110 -5.12 -5.39 -3.51
N ALA A 111 -6.19 -6.19 -3.52
CA ALA A 111 -7.21 -6.16 -2.48
C ALA A 111 -6.68 -6.66 -1.13
N LEU A 112 -5.87 -7.73 -1.14
CA LEU A 112 -5.21 -8.25 0.06
C LEU A 112 -4.16 -7.25 0.61
N HIS A 113 -3.40 -6.62 -0.29
CA HIS A 113 -2.48 -5.55 0.04
C HIS A 113 -3.21 -4.37 0.71
N ALA A 114 -4.32 -3.90 0.13
CA ALA A 114 -5.12 -2.83 0.71
C ALA A 114 -5.69 -3.23 2.08
N ALA A 115 -6.19 -4.45 2.24
CA ALA A 115 -6.72 -4.95 3.51
C ALA A 115 -5.64 -4.99 4.61
N ALA A 116 -4.43 -5.47 4.29
CA ALA A 116 -3.31 -5.47 5.23
C ALA A 116 -2.95 -4.05 5.71
N ASN A 117 -2.92 -3.08 4.79
CA ASN A 117 -2.63 -1.68 5.13
C ASN A 117 -3.77 -1.01 5.92
N VAL A 118 -5.03 -1.36 5.65
CA VAL A 118 -6.18 -0.90 6.47
C VAL A 118 -6.06 -1.42 7.90
N LEU A 119 -5.73 -2.71 8.07
CA LEU A 119 -5.48 -3.27 9.40
C LEU A 119 -4.33 -2.57 10.11
N SER A 120 -3.24 -2.28 9.39
CA SER A 120 -2.11 -1.54 9.94
C SER A 120 -2.52 -0.16 10.45
N ALA A 121 -3.19 0.63 9.60
CA ALA A 121 -3.67 1.96 9.98
C ALA A 121 -4.64 1.89 11.17
N ALA A 122 -5.51 0.88 11.23
CA ALA A 122 -6.42 0.68 12.35
C ALA A 122 -5.69 0.36 13.66
N PHE A 123 -4.66 -0.50 13.62
CA PHE A 123 -3.85 -0.80 14.80
C PHE A 123 -3.07 0.42 15.28
N PHE A 124 -2.42 1.16 14.38
CA PHE A 124 -1.72 2.40 14.74
C PHE A 124 -2.69 3.47 15.27
N ALA A 125 -3.87 3.62 14.68
CA ALA A 125 -4.90 4.53 15.20
C ALA A 125 -5.41 4.10 16.58
N ALA A 126 -5.57 2.79 16.81
CA ALA A 126 -5.94 2.25 18.12
C ALA A 126 -4.85 2.52 19.16
N SER A 127 -3.57 2.44 18.79
CA SER A 127 -2.44 2.73 19.70
C SER A 127 -2.52 4.14 20.30
N LEU A 128 -3.05 5.11 19.55
CA LEU A 128 -3.23 6.50 19.99
C LEU A 128 -4.29 6.68 21.08
N ARG A 129 -5.16 5.69 21.28
CA ARG A 129 -6.19 5.70 22.34
C ARG A 129 -5.62 5.40 23.72
N TYR A 130 -4.42 4.85 23.80
CA TYR A 130 -3.77 4.46 25.04
C TYR A 130 -2.59 5.39 25.38
N PRO A 131 -2.24 5.56 26.67
CA PRO A 131 -1.11 6.39 27.07
C PRO A 131 0.20 5.95 26.39
N PRO A 132 1.08 6.88 25.96
CA PRO A 132 2.39 6.53 25.41
C PRO A 132 3.18 5.61 26.35
N GLY A 133 3.74 4.51 25.83
CA GLY A 133 4.47 3.51 26.62
C GLY A 133 3.58 2.46 27.32
N ALA A 134 2.25 2.57 27.24
CA ALA A 134 1.36 1.55 27.77
C ALA A 134 1.49 0.24 26.99
N ARG A 135 1.35 -0.90 27.67
CA ARG A 135 1.37 -2.23 27.03
C ARG A 135 0.41 -2.33 25.84
N ALA A 136 -0.77 -1.72 25.93
CA ALA A 136 -1.74 -1.69 24.83
C ALA A 136 -1.23 -0.91 23.61
N THR A 137 -0.56 0.24 23.79
CA THR A 137 0.09 0.99 22.71
C THR A 137 1.13 0.12 22.00
N LEU A 138 1.99 -0.54 22.78
CA LEU A 138 3.06 -1.41 22.26
C LEU A 138 2.50 -2.57 21.42
N VAL A 139 1.48 -3.27 21.93
CA VAL A 139 0.83 -4.38 21.22
C VAL A 139 0.19 -3.89 19.93
N CYS A 140 -0.53 -2.77 19.96
CA CYS A 140 -1.12 -2.17 18.77
C CYS A 140 -0.05 -1.78 17.74
N SER A 141 1.01 -1.08 18.15
CA SER A 141 2.11 -0.70 17.25
C SER A 141 2.82 -1.91 16.65
N ALA A 142 3.01 -2.99 17.42
CA ALA A 142 3.60 -4.24 16.92
C ALA A 142 2.71 -4.94 15.87
N LEU A 143 1.40 -5.06 16.14
CA LEU A 143 0.43 -5.61 15.18
C LEU A 143 0.33 -4.74 13.91
N GLY A 144 0.36 -3.42 14.09
CA GLY A 144 0.42 -2.45 13.00
C GLY A 144 1.65 -2.65 12.12
N THR A 145 2.81 -2.87 12.75
CA THR A 145 4.09 -3.13 12.04
C THR A 145 4.08 -4.46 11.30
N LEU A 146 3.57 -5.52 11.93
CA LEU A 146 3.43 -6.84 11.29
C LEU A 146 2.55 -6.75 10.03
N THR A 147 1.44 -6.02 10.12
CA THR A 147 0.53 -5.83 8.98
C THR A 147 1.11 -4.92 7.90
N ILE A 148 1.97 -3.93 8.24
CA ILE A 148 2.81 -3.22 7.25
C ILE A 148 3.70 -4.21 6.50
N ALA A 149 4.39 -5.11 7.22
CA ALA A 149 5.31 -6.06 6.58
C ALA A 149 4.56 -6.98 5.59
N VAL A 150 3.38 -7.48 5.96
CA VAL A 150 2.51 -8.26 5.06
C VAL A 150 2.08 -7.41 3.85
N GLY A 151 1.63 -6.18 4.08
CA GLY A 151 1.26 -5.25 3.01
C GLY A 151 2.43 -4.97 2.06
N GLY A 152 3.63 -4.74 2.60
CA GLY A 152 4.85 -4.52 1.83
C GLY A 152 5.24 -5.71 0.97
N ALA A 153 5.16 -6.94 1.51
CA ALA A 153 5.43 -8.16 0.74
C ALA A 153 4.44 -8.33 -0.42
N LEU A 154 3.15 -8.11 -0.19
CA LEU A 154 2.12 -8.17 -1.24
C LEU A 154 2.29 -7.05 -2.28
N GLY A 155 2.62 -5.83 -1.85
CA GLY A 155 2.86 -4.70 -2.75
C GLY A 155 4.11 -4.88 -3.61
N GLY A 156 5.17 -5.46 -3.03
CA GLY A 156 6.37 -5.86 -3.75
C GLY A 156 6.09 -6.96 -4.77
N HIS A 157 5.33 -8.00 -4.39
CA HIS A 157 4.89 -9.04 -5.33
C HIS A 157 4.09 -8.44 -6.50
N LEU A 158 3.12 -7.58 -6.18
CA LEU A 158 2.29 -6.91 -7.17
C LEU A 158 3.11 -6.06 -8.15
N SER A 159 4.05 -5.26 -7.64
CA SER A 159 4.84 -4.34 -8.45
C SER A 159 5.93 -5.04 -9.25
N TYR A 160 6.69 -5.92 -8.60
CA TYR A 160 7.92 -6.49 -9.17
C TYR A 160 7.71 -7.87 -9.80
N ALA A 161 6.87 -8.73 -9.22
CA ALA A 161 6.62 -10.06 -9.79
C ALA A 161 5.49 -10.04 -10.83
N GLN A 162 4.46 -9.21 -10.62
CA GLN A 162 3.30 -9.12 -11.54
C GLN A 162 3.35 -7.91 -12.49
N GLY A 163 4.36 -7.04 -12.37
CA GLY A 163 4.53 -5.87 -13.25
C GLY A 163 3.43 -4.82 -13.14
N ALA A 164 2.71 -4.75 -12.02
CA ALA A 164 1.63 -3.79 -11.85
C ALA A 164 2.13 -2.35 -11.93
N GLY A 165 1.59 -1.57 -12.88
CA GLY A 165 1.96 -0.16 -13.08
C GLY A 165 3.26 0.05 -13.87
N VAL A 166 3.94 -1.02 -14.27
CA VAL A 166 5.13 -0.97 -15.14
C VAL A 166 4.69 -0.77 -16.60
N TYR A 167 5.47 -0.02 -17.39
CA TYR A 167 5.23 0.28 -18.81
C TYR A 167 3.93 1.04 -19.16
N ARG A 168 3.17 1.52 -18.16
CA ARG A 168 1.91 2.24 -18.42
C ARG A 168 2.12 3.57 -19.17
N TRP A 169 3.29 4.21 -19.00
CA TRP A 169 3.66 5.47 -19.68
C TRP A 169 4.87 5.36 -20.61
N GLN A 170 5.54 4.22 -20.62
CA GLN A 170 6.69 3.94 -21.47
C GLN A 170 6.44 2.57 -22.09
N ARG A 171 5.96 2.53 -23.34
CA ARG A 171 6.07 1.28 -24.11
C ARG A 171 7.55 1.11 -24.44
N PRO A 172 8.17 -0.06 -24.20
CA PRO A 172 9.48 -0.33 -24.78
C PRO A 172 9.36 -0.11 -26.29
N GLU A 173 10.28 0.65 -26.88
CA GLU A 173 10.47 0.58 -28.32
C GLU A 173 10.88 -0.86 -28.62
N GLU A 174 10.03 -1.62 -29.31
CA GLU A 174 10.45 -2.87 -29.94
C GLU A 174 11.43 -2.44 -31.03
N ARG A 175 12.75 -2.46 -30.73
CA ARG A 175 13.76 -2.37 -31.77
C ARG A 175 13.66 -3.66 -32.59
N ASP A 176 12.92 -3.61 -33.69
CA ASP A 176 12.92 -4.61 -34.75
C ASP A 176 14.25 -4.63 -35.55
N ASP A 177 15.37 -4.31 -34.90
CA ASP A 177 16.69 -4.29 -35.53
C ASP A 177 17.34 -5.69 -35.42
N TRP A 178 16.73 -6.67 -36.08
CA TRP A 178 17.36 -7.98 -36.35
C TRP A 178 17.44 -8.31 -37.86
N THR A 179 17.49 -7.29 -38.73
CA THR A 179 17.95 -7.43 -40.12
C THR A 179 19.42 -7.09 -40.24
#